data_AF-A0A954U433-F1
#
_entry.id   AF-A0A954U433-F1
#
_cell.length_a   1.000
_cell.length_b   1.000
_cell.length_c   1.000
_cell.angle_alpha   90.00
_cell.angle_beta   90.00
_cell.angle_gamma   90.00
#
_symmetry.space_group_name_H-M   'P 1'
#
loop_
_entity.id
_entity.type
_entity.pdbx_description
1 polymer ?
#
loop_
_entity_poly.entity_id
_entity_poly.type
_entity_poly.pdbx_seq_one_letter_code
_entity_poly.pdbx_strand_id
1 'polypeptide(L)'
;MRKIPFRAPTDSSAQGRGGTDLRPVFSDEFLQDYRVDGLIYFTDGYGPFPNSAPGITTLWVLTEHWAFPCPWGSRALLRCP
;
A
#
# COMPACT_ATOMS: atom_id res chain seq x y z
N MET A 1 -12.16 7.99 -11.85
CA MET A 1 -11.12 7.85 -10.81
C MET A 1 -11.52 8.72 -9.62
N ARG A 2 -11.98 8.13 -8.51
CA ARG A 2 -12.30 8.89 -7.29
C ARG A 2 -10.99 9.21 -6.57
N LYS A 3 -10.70 10.49 -6.36
CA LYS A 3 -9.61 10.92 -5.47
C LYS A 3 -10.08 10.69 -4.04
N ILE A 4 -9.38 9.85 -3.30
CA ILE A 4 -9.59 9.73 -1.85
C ILE A 4 -8.78 10.87 -1.21
N PRO A 5 -9.40 11.83 -0.52
CA PRO A 5 -8.64 12.85 0.19
C PRO A 5 -7.94 12.19 1.40
N PHE A 6 -6.66 11.86 1.24
CA PHE A 6 -5.81 11.54 2.38
C PHE A 6 -5.53 12.83 3.14
N ARG A 7 -6.15 12.99 4.32
CA ARG A 7 -5.81 14.08 5.25
C ARG A 7 -4.79 13.55 6.23
N ALA A 8 -3.51 13.77 5.94
CA ALA A 8 -2.44 13.46 6.88
C ALA A 8 -2.71 14.18 8.21
N PRO A 9 -2.41 13.56 9.37
CA PRO A 9 -2.36 14.28 10.64
C PRO A 9 -1.43 15.49 10.47
N THR A 10 -1.94 16.69 10.75
CA THR A 10 -1.17 17.95 10.64
C THR A 10 -0.22 18.17 11.83
N ASP A 11 -0.09 17.16 12.70
CA ASP A 11 0.85 17.23 13.79
C ASP A 11 2.27 16.97 13.24
N SER A 12 3.11 17.97 13.40
CA SER A 12 4.56 17.97 13.14
C SER A 12 5.34 16.87 13.90
N SER A 13 4.65 16.03 14.68
CA SER A 13 5.18 14.88 15.42
C SER A 13 5.21 13.56 14.63
N ALA A 14 4.93 13.56 13.32
CA ALA A 14 5.10 12.38 12.46
C ALA A 14 6.57 11.90 12.46
N GLN A 15 6.92 11.05 13.43
CA GLN A 15 8.22 10.41 13.54
C GLN A 15 8.29 9.27 12.52
N GLY A 16 8.63 9.62 11.28
CA GLY A 16 8.84 8.65 10.22
C GLY A 16 10.12 7.85 10.45
N ARG A 17 10.04 6.70 11.15
CA ARG A 17 11.10 5.66 11.23
C ARG A 17 10.60 4.22 11.46
N GLY A 18 9.28 3.98 11.55
CA GLY A 18 8.72 2.69 12.02
C GLY A 18 8.20 1.73 10.96
N GLY A 19 8.27 2.06 9.67
CA GLY A 19 7.55 1.36 8.61
C GLY A 19 6.05 1.66 8.65
N THR A 20 5.47 2.08 7.53
CA THR A 20 4.02 2.26 7.42
C THR A 20 3.35 0.89 7.42
N ASP A 21 2.39 0.64 8.31
CA ASP A 21 1.57 -0.57 8.20
C ASP A 21 0.79 -0.54 6.88
N LEU A 22 1.07 -1.47 5.97
CA LEU A 22 0.46 -1.49 4.64
C LEU A 22 -0.92 -2.17 4.66
N ARG A 23 -1.27 -2.87 5.75
CA ARG A 23 -2.50 -3.68 5.89
C ARG A 23 -3.82 -2.90 5.91
N PRO A 24 -3.94 -1.68 6.48
CA PRO A 24 -5.25 -1.04 6.68
C PRO A 24 -6.10 -0.86 5.42
N VAL A 25 -5.48 -0.64 4.24
CA VAL A 25 -6.22 -0.46 2.98
C VAL A 25 -6.83 -1.75 2.43
N PHE A 26 -6.46 -2.91 3.00
CA PHE A 26 -6.94 -4.23 2.60
C PHE A 26 -8.10 -4.73 3.46
N SER A 27 -8.62 -3.93 4.39
CA SER A 27 -9.78 -4.32 5.18
C SER A 27 -11.03 -4.41 4.30
N ASP A 28 -11.91 -5.37 4.59
CA ASP A 28 -13.14 -5.56 3.83
C ASP A 28 -14.02 -4.30 3.88
N GLU A 29 -14.05 -3.62 5.02
CA GLU A 29 -14.80 -2.37 5.20
C GLU A 29 -14.29 -1.30 4.22
N PHE A 30 -12.97 -1.10 4.15
CA PHE A 30 -12.37 -0.12 3.25
C PHE A 30 -12.65 -0.48 1.78
N LEU A 31 -12.42 -1.74 1.39
CA LEU A 31 -12.62 -2.17 0.01
C LEU A 31 -14.09 -2.06 -0.44
N GLN A 32 -15.04 -2.38 0.47
CA GLN A 32 -16.47 -2.27 0.20
C GLN A 32 -16.97 -0.83 0.14
N ASP A 33 -16.56 0.03 1.10
CA ASP A 33 -16.94 1.44 1.16
C ASP A 33 -16.58 2.19 -0.14
N TYR A 34 -15.43 1.84 -0.71
CA TYR A 34 -14.93 2.47 -1.92
C TYR A 34 -15.27 1.70 -3.21
N ARG A 35 -15.92 0.52 -3.12
CA ARG A 35 -16.23 -0.37 -4.25
C ARG A 35 -15.02 -0.56 -5.17
N VAL A 36 -13.92 -1.00 -4.58
CA VAL A 36 -12.63 -1.10 -5.25
C VAL A 36 -12.57 -2.39 -6.08
N ASP A 37 -12.26 -2.28 -7.37
CA ASP A 37 -12.03 -3.44 -8.25
C ASP A 37 -10.54 -3.82 -8.37
N GLY A 38 -9.64 -2.93 -7.96
CA GLY A 38 -8.20 -3.17 -7.90
C GLY A 38 -7.44 -2.11 -7.11
N LEU A 39 -6.27 -2.49 -6.59
CA LEU A 39 -5.42 -1.64 -5.75
C LEU A 39 -4.05 -1.43 -6.39
N ILE A 40 -3.60 -0.18 -6.45
CA ILE A 40 -2.22 0.18 -6.80
C ILE A 40 -1.60 0.82 -5.57
N TYR A 41 -0.58 0.17 -4.99
CA TYR A 41 0.04 0.62 -3.75
C TYR A 41 1.48 1.06 -4.02
N PHE A 42 1.79 2.33 -3.72
CA PHE A 42 3.15 2.86 -3.78
C PHE A 42 3.81 2.71 -2.40
N THR A 43 4.91 1.97 -2.34
CA THR A 43 5.62 1.71 -1.08
C THR A 43 7.11 1.50 -1.35
N ASP A 44 7.94 1.77 -0.37
CA ASP A 44 9.33 1.28 -0.39
C ASP A 44 9.38 -0.23 -0.15
N GLY A 45 8.35 -0.80 0.49
CA GLY A 45 8.17 -2.21 0.83
C GLY A 45 8.36 -2.53 2.32
N TYR A 46 8.80 -1.58 3.17
CA TYR A 46 9.36 -1.82 4.52
C TYR A 46 8.30 -2.20 5.54
N GLY A 47 7.04 -1.89 5.22
CA GLY A 47 5.90 -2.16 6.08
C GLY A 47 5.38 -3.59 6.02
N PRO A 48 4.69 -4.05 7.08
CA PRO A 48 3.97 -5.31 7.05
C PRO A 48 2.83 -5.26 6.01
N PHE A 49 2.69 -6.34 5.25
CA PHE A 49 1.58 -6.58 4.31
C PHE A 49 0.68 -7.71 4.83
N PRO A 50 -0.54 -7.89 4.28
CA PRO A 50 -1.40 -8.99 4.68
C PRO A 50 -0.75 -10.37 4.50
N ASN A 51 -0.84 -11.22 5.52
CA ASN A 51 -0.24 -12.57 5.52
C ASN A 51 -0.79 -13.47 4.40
N SER A 52 -2.04 -13.23 3.98
CA SER A 52 -2.72 -13.94 2.90
C SER A 52 -3.10 -12.98 1.79
N ALA A 53 -3.14 -13.48 0.55
CA ALA A 53 -3.60 -12.69 -0.57
C ALA A 53 -5.07 -12.27 -0.34
N PRO A 54 -5.37 -10.96 -0.38
CA PRO A 54 -6.75 -10.48 -0.33
C PRO A 54 -7.45 -10.81 -1.65
N GLY A 55 -8.79 -10.81 -1.65
CA GLY A 55 -9.59 -11.03 -2.86
C GLY A 55 -9.48 -9.91 -3.91
N ILE A 56 -8.69 -8.87 -3.65
CA ILE A 56 -8.52 -7.71 -4.52
C ILE A 56 -7.23 -7.80 -5.35
N THR A 57 -7.36 -7.57 -6.66
CA THR A 57 -6.20 -7.51 -7.56
C THR A 57 -5.29 -6.37 -7.13
N THR A 58 -4.02 -6.68 -6.84
CA THR A 58 -3.08 -5.70 -6.28
C THR A 58 -1.81 -5.58 -7.14
N LEU A 59 -1.44 -4.33 -7.43
CA LEU A 59 -0.16 -3.94 -8.01
C LEU A 59 0.66 -3.17 -6.96
N TRP A 60 1.79 -3.74 -6.57
CA TRP A 60 2.79 -3.08 -5.75
C TRP A 60 3.75 -2.29 -6.64
N VAL A 61 3.81 -0.98 -6.43
CA VAL A 61 4.77 -0.09 -7.08
C VAL A 61 5.87 0.24 -6.08
N LEU A 62 7.03 -0.36 -6.28
CA LEU A 62 8.17 -0.30 -5.37
C LEU A 62 9.13 0.82 -5.79
N THR A 63 9.57 1.67 -4.86
CA THR A 63 10.63 2.66 -5.15
C THR A 63 12.03 2.08 -5.02
N GLU A 64 12.16 0.97 -4.29
CA GLU A 64 13.43 0.29 -4.08
C GLU A 64 13.29 -1.20 -4.42
N HIS A 65 14.41 -1.83 -4.78
CA HIS A 65 14.42 -3.23 -5.24
C HIS A 65 14.78 -4.23 -4.15
N TRP A 66 14.97 -3.79 -2.90
CA TRP A 66 15.30 -4.70 -1.81
C TRP A 66 14.17 -5.73 -1.64
N ALA A 67 14.49 -6.84 -0.97
CA ALA A 67 13.63 -8.02 -0.93
C ALA A 67 12.27 -7.72 -0.29
N PHE A 68 11.29 -7.30 -1.09
CA PHE A 68 9.88 -7.21 -0.71
C PHE A 68 9.30 -8.63 -0.72
N PRO A 69 9.11 -9.28 0.44
CA PRO A 69 8.88 -10.71 0.52
C PRO A 69 7.41 -11.10 0.34
N CYS A 70 6.54 -10.15 -0.04
CA CYS A 70 5.13 -10.43 -0.28
C CYS A 70 4.98 -11.48 -1.40
N PRO A 71 4.33 -12.62 -1.12
CA PRO A 71 4.25 -13.72 -2.08
C PRO A 71 3.11 -13.55 -3.10
N TRP A 72 2.37 -12.45 -3.04
CA TRP A 72 1.16 -12.23 -3.85
C TRP A 72 1.08 -10.82 -4.44
N GLY A 73 0.21 -10.67 -5.44
CA GLY A 73 0.08 -9.44 -6.22
C GLY A 73 1.16 -9.31 -7.30
N SER A 74 0.92 -8.40 -8.24
CA SER A 74 1.93 -8.02 -9.23
C SER A 74 2.85 -6.96 -8.66
N ARG A 75 4.08 -6.86 -9.21
CA ARG A 75 5.08 -5.88 -8.76
C ARG A 75 5.64 -5.11 -9.95
N ALA A 76 5.82 -3.81 -9.77
CA ALA A 76 6.53 -2.92 -10.69
C ALA A 76 7.54 -2.10 -9.88
N LEU A 77 8.72 -1.83 -10.47
CA LEU A 77 9.72 -0.97 -9.87
C LEU A 77 9.63 0.42 -10.51
N LEU A 78 9.35 1.44 -9.68
CA LEU A 78 9.38 2.83 -10.07
C LEU A 78 10.83 3.32 -10.03
N ARG A 79 11.43 3.49 -11.20
CA ARG A 79 12.76 4.09 -11.35
C ARG A 79 12.60 5.56 -11.71
N CYS A 80 13.42 6.41 -11.11
CA CYS A 80 13.65 7.74 -11.65
C CYS A 80 14.46 7.58 -12.97
N PRO A 81 14.11 8.32 -14.05
CA PRO A 81 14.92 8.38 -15.26
C PRO A 81 16.35 8.86 -14.98
#